data_AF-A0A8D8H9K8-F1
#
_entry.id   AF-A0A8D8H9K8-F1
#
_cell.length_a   1.000
_cell.length_b   1.000
_cell.length_c   1.000
_cell.angle_alpha   90.00
_cell.angle_beta   90.00
_cell.angle_gamma   90.00
#
_symmetry.space_group_name_H-M   'P 1'
#
loop_
_entity.id
_entity.type
_entity.pdbx_description
1 polymer ?
#
loop_
_entity_poly.entity_id
_entity_poly.type
_entity_poly.pdbx_seq_one_letter_code
_entity_poly.pdbx_strand_id
1 'polypeptide(L)'
;GTLYQRFSTHYYPQIFHEKPVPEGTFKQLEEALEFLEGYLGKTAYVAGDSLSIADLSILASITTFKEAAGLDLSRYANIERWYAQLSATVAGHDEICVQGAQKFSSFFANAKQE
;
A
#
# COMPACT_ATOMS: atom_id res chain seq x y z
N GLY A 1 6.02 7.58 7.33
CA GLY A 1 4.83 8.37 6.95
C GLY A 1 3.57 7.67 7.41
N THR A 2 2.45 8.38 7.49
CA THR A 2 1.18 7.90 8.08
C THR A 2 0.65 6.62 7.43
N LEU A 3 0.71 6.50 6.10
CA LEU A 3 0.16 5.36 5.35
C LEU A 3 0.82 4.03 5.74
N TYR A 4 2.14 3.92 5.56
CA TYR A 4 2.88 2.68 5.89
C TYR A 4 2.88 2.39 7.39
N GLN A 5 2.93 3.43 8.23
CA GLN A 5 2.82 3.25 9.68
C GLN A 5 1.50 2.57 10.06
N ARG A 6 0.36 3.05 9.55
CA ARG A 6 -0.95 2.45 9.85
C ARG A 6 -1.07 1.02 9.31
N PHE A 7 -0.51 0.75 8.13
CA PHE A 7 -0.38 -0.63 7.63
C PHE A 7 0.42 -1.52 8.59
N SER A 8 1.62 -1.09 9.00
CA SER A 8 2.47 -1.88 9.90
C SER A 8 1.80 -2.10 11.26
N THR A 9 1.12 -1.09 11.81
CA THR A 9 0.40 -1.21 13.08
C THR A 9 -0.70 -2.27 13.01
N HIS A 10 -1.38 -2.39 11.87
CA HIS A 10 -2.43 -3.38 11.68
C HIS A 10 -1.89 -4.80 11.46
N TYR A 11 -0.90 -4.96 10.57
CA TYR A 11 -0.45 -6.29 10.13
C TYR A 11 0.71 -6.86 10.97
N TYR A 12 1.68 -6.05 11.39
CA TYR A 12 2.92 -6.57 12.01
C TYR A 12 2.71 -7.31 13.33
N PRO A 13 1.78 -6.90 14.22
CA PRO A 13 1.44 -7.70 15.39
C PRO A 13 0.98 -9.12 15.03
N GLN A 14 0.27 -9.30 13.92
CA GLN A 14 -0.24 -10.60 13.49
C GLN A 14 0.89 -11.44 12.88
N ILE A 15 1.66 -10.87 11.95
CA ILE A 15 2.60 -11.64 11.12
C ILE A 15 3.97 -11.89 11.76
N PHE A 16 4.37 -11.10 12.78
CA PHE A 16 5.66 -11.26 13.47
C PHE A 16 5.56 -11.59 14.95
N HIS A 17 4.38 -11.38 15.55
CA HIS A 17 4.20 -11.55 17.00
C HIS A 17 3.04 -12.47 17.36
N GLU A 18 2.36 -13.06 16.37
CA GLU A 18 1.22 -13.97 16.57
C GLU A 18 0.14 -13.38 17.48
N LYS A 19 0.02 -12.04 17.48
CA LYS A 19 -0.98 -11.31 18.26
C LYS A 19 -2.30 -11.23 17.48
N PRO A 20 -3.44 -11.14 18.17
CA PRO A 20 -4.71 -10.89 17.51
C PRO A 20 -4.70 -9.56 16.74
N VAL A 21 -5.64 -9.42 15.81
CA VAL A 21 -5.88 -8.19 15.05
C VAL A 21 -6.06 -7.02 16.02
N PRO A 22 -5.24 -5.97 15.94
CA PRO A 22 -5.42 -4.79 16.79
C PRO A 22 -6.71 -4.05 16.42
N GLU A 23 -7.62 -3.91 17.38
CA GLU A 23 -8.95 -3.33 17.16
C GLU A 23 -8.89 -1.92 16.57
N GLY A 24 -9.74 -1.65 15.57
CA GLY A 24 -9.87 -0.32 14.94
C GLY A 24 -8.69 0.12 14.08
N THR A 25 -7.61 -0.66 13.99
CA THR A 25 -6.42 -0.28 13.22
C THR A 25 -6.62 -0.44 11.71
N PHE A 26 -7.49 -1.36 11.28
CA PHE A 26 -7.85 -1.47 9.87
C PHE A 26 -8.55 -0.21 9.38
N LYS A 27 -9.56 0.26 10.11
CA LYS A 27 -10.25 1.53 9.82
C LYS A 27 -9.29 2.71 9.71
N GLN A 28 -8.25 2.77 10.55
CA GLN A 28 -7.22 3.80 10.42
C GLN A 28 -6.44 3.64 9.10
N LEU A 29 -6.08 2.42 8.71
CA LEU A 29 -5.46 2.18 7.40
C LEU A 29 -6.39 2.63 6.26
N GLU A 30 -7.69 2.32 6.33
CA GLU A 30 -8.69 2.78 5.36
C GLU A 30 -8.74 4.30 5.27
N GLU A 31 -8.78 5.01 6.40
CA GLU A 31 -8.72 6.48 6.43
C GLU A 31 -7.45 7.03 5.76
N ALA A 32 -6.30 6.35 5.91
CA ALA A 32 -5.07 6.79 5.27
C ALA A 32 -5.08 6.58 3.76
N LEU A 33 -5.73 5.51 3.29
CA LEU A 33 -5.99 5.27 1.87
C LEU A 33 -6.98 6.29 1.32
N GLU A 34 -8.03 6.66 2.07
CA GLU A 34 -8.96 7.75 1.68
C GLU A 34 -8.23 9.09 1.52
N PHE A 35 -7.27 9.41 2.39
CA PHE A 35 -6.45 10.61 2.20
C PHE A 35 -5.63 10.55 0.91
N LEU A 36 -4.96 9.41 0.64
CA LEU A 36 -4.18 9.24 -0.59
C LEU A 36 -5.06 9.33 -1.84
N GLU A 37 -6.21 8.65 -1.83
CA GLU A 37 -7.23 8.71 -2.88
C GLU A 37 -7.67 10.15 -3.15
N GLY A 38 -7.96 10.92 -2.09
CA GLY A 38 -8.33 12.33 -2.19
C GLY A 38 -7.22 13.23 -2.73
N TYR A 39 -5.94 12.94 -2.47
CA TYR A 39 -4.82 13.68 -3.06
C TYR A 39 -4.65 13.33 -4.54
N LEU A 40 -4.66 12.06 -4.90
CA LEU A 40 -4.55 11.59 -6.29
C LEU A 40 -5.79 11.94 -7.14
N GLY A 41 -6.91 12.30 -6.52
CA GLY A 41 -8.06 12.90 -7.20
C GLY A 41 -7.85 14.37 -7.59
N LYS A 42 -6.86 15.06 -7.01
CA LYS A 42 -6.58 16.49 -7.26
C LYS A 42 -5.37 16.72 -8.16
N THR A 43 -4.39 15.83 -8.11
CA THR A 43 -3.12 15.95 -8.83
C THR A 43 -2.78 14.65 -9.54
N ALA A 44 -1.95 14.73 -10.59
CA ALA A 44 -1.57 13.55 -11.37
C ALA A 44 -0.69 12.57 -10.56
N TYR A 45 0.18 13.11 -9.71
CA TYR A 45 1.11 12.40 -8.84
C TYR A 45 0.87 12.79 -7.37
N VAL A 46 1.50 12.08 -6.44
CA VAL A 46 1.24 12.27 -4.99
C VAL A 46 1.55 13.69 -4.51
N ALA A 47 2.58 14.32 -5.08
CA ALA A 47 3.07 15.63 -4.64
C ALA A 47 2.88 16.74 -5.69
N GLY A 48 1.96 16.58 -6.65
CA GLY A 48 1.68 17.57 -7.69
C GLY A 48 1.57 16.96 -9.08
N ASP A 49 1.95 17.73 -10.10
CA ASP A 49 1.76 17.37 -11.51
C ASP A 49 2.99 16.72 -12.15
N SER A 50 4.00 16.37 -11.35
CA SER A 50 5.23 15.73 -11.82
C SER A 50 5.65 14.60 -10.89
N LEU A 51 6.21 13.53 -11.47
CA LEU A 51 6.73 12.39 -10.74
C LEU A 51 7.80 12.85 -9.73
N SER A 52 7.72 12.32 -8.52
CA SER A 52 8.62 12.67 -7.43
C SER A 52 9.06 11.45 -6.62
N ILE A 53 10.01 11.64 -5.69
CA ILE A 53 10.39 10.58 -4.74
C ILE A 53 9.22 10.15 -3.84
N ALA A 54 8.22 11.02 -3.62
CA ALA A 54 7.03 10.66 -2.84
C ALA A 54 6.23 9.55 -3.54
N ASP A 55 6.12 9.63 -4.87
CA ASP A 55 5.46 8.61 -5.68
C ASP A 55 6.17 7.27 -5.60
N LEU A 56 7.51 7.25 -5.75
CA LEU A 56 8.29 6.01 -5.67
C LEU A 56 8.17 5.34 -4.29
N SER A 57 8.21 6.14 -3.23
CA SER A 57 8.05 5.63 -1.85
C SER A 57 6.66 5.04 -1.61
N ILE A 58 5.61 5.67 -2.13
CA ILE A 58 4.23 5.19 -1.97
C ILE A 58 3.97 4.02 -2.91
N LEU A 59 4.61 3.97 -4.09
CA LEU A 59 4.46 2.87 -5.05
C LEU A 59 4.95 1.57 -4.42
N ALA A 60 6.10 1.59 -3.75
CA ALA A 60 6.60 0.45 -2.99
C ALA A 60 5.64 0.02 -1.88
N SER A 61 5.03 0.99 -1.17
CA SER A 61 4.06 0.73 -0.10
C SER A 61 2.78 0.07 -0.66
N ILE A 62 2.15 0.67 -1.68
CA ILE A 62 0.93 0.13 -2.31
C ILE A 62 1.19 -1.23 -2.94
N THR A 63 2.37 -1.45 -3.55
CA THR A 63 2.77 -2.78 -4.05
C THR A 63 2.80 -3.81 -2.93
N THR A 64 3.36 -3.46 -1.77
CA THR A 64 3.35 -4.36 -0.60
C THR A 64 1.93 -4.66 -0.14
N PHE A 65 1.04 -3.66 -0.13
CA PHE A 65 -0.33 -3.85 0.35
C PHE A 65 -1.10 -4.80 -0.58
N LYS A 66 -0.93 -4.66 -1.90
CA LYS A 66 -1.57 -5.52 -2.90
C LYS A 66 -0.94 -6.91 -2.95
N GLU A 67 0.36 -6.99 -3.20
CA GLU A 67 1.04 -8.25 -3.52
C GLU A 67 1.39 -9.08 -2.28
N ALA A 68 1.68 -8.45 -1.14
CA ALA A 68 2.02 -9.18 0.09
C ALA A 68 0.78 -9.41 0.97
N ALA A 69 0.02 -8.35 1.26
CA ALA A 69 -1.12 -8.42 2.18
C ALA A 69 -2.46 -8.77 1.50
N GLY A 70 -2.50 -8.85 0.17
CA GLY A 70 -3.73 -9.16 -0.57
C GLY A 70 -4.83 -8.12 -0.37
N LEU A 71 -4.47 -6.86 -0.09
CA LEU A 71 -5.44 -5.81 0.17
C LEU A 71 -6.17 -5.42 -1.11
N ASP A 72 -7.50 -5.52 -1.10
CA ASP A 72 -8.32 -5.04 -2.21
C ASP A 72 -8.42 -3.52 -2.17
N LEU A 73 -7.88 -2.88 -3.22
CA LEU A 73 -7.90 -1.43 -3.40
C LEU A 73 -8.86 -1.01 -4.53
N SER A 74 -9.70 -1.91 -5.04
CA SER A 74 -10.62 -1.65 -6.16
C SER A 74 -11.57 -0.47 -5.93
N ARG A 75 -11.90 -0.15 -4.68
CA ARG A 75 -12.73 1.02 -4.32
C ARG A 75 -12.00 2.36 -4.45
N TYR A 76 -10.68 2.37 -4.54
CA TYR A 76 -9.83 3.56 -4.62
C TYR A 76 -9.38 3.82 -6.07
N ALA A 77 -10.29 4.37 -6.87
CA ALA A 77 -10.09 4.50 -8.31
C ALA A 77 -8.87 5.36 -8.69
N ASN A 78 -8.58 6.43 -7.94
CA ASN A 78 -7.41 7.27 -8.20
C ASN A 78 -6.10 6.58 -7.81
N ILE A 79 -6.09 5.80 -6.73
CA ILE A 79 -4.96 4.94 -6.38
C ILE A 79 -4.72 3.89 -7.47
N GLU A 80 -5.76 3.19 -7.94
CA GLU A 80 -5.62 2.17 -8.99
C GLU A 80 -5.09 2.77 -10.31
N ARG A 81 -5.65 3.91 -10.74
CA ARG A 81 -5.17 4.64 -11.92
C ARG A 81 -3.69 5.01 -11.80
N TRP A 82 -3.32 5.64 -10.69
CA TRP A 82 -1.94 6.05 -10.42
C TRP A 82 -0.99 4.85 -10.33
N TYR A 83 -1.41 3.78 -9.64
CA TYR A 83 -0.62 2.56 -9.48
C TYR A 83 -0.35 1.90 -10.84
N ALA A 84 -1.37 1.76 -11.68
CA ALA A 84 -1.22 1.16 -13.02
C ALA A 84 -0.25 1.97 -13.90
N GLN A 85 -0.39 3.31 -13.89
CA GLN A 85 0.51 4.19 -14.63
C GLN A 85 1.97 4.04 -14.17
N LEU A 86 2.21 4.09 -12.86
CA LEU A 86 3.58 4.05 -12.33
C LEU A 86 4.21 2.67 -12.43
N SER A 87 3.45 1.61 -12.20
CA SER A 87 3.94 0.23 -12.36
C SER A 87 4.40 -0.06 -13.79
N ALA A 88 3.78 0.58 -14.79
CA ALA A 88 4.16 0.45 -16.19
C ALA A 88 5.35 1.33 -16.61
N THR A 89 5.62 2.43 -15.89
CA THR A 89 6.59 3.45 -16.33
C THR A 89 7.84 3.54 -15.47
N VAL A 90 7.78 3.12 -14.20
CA VAL A 90 8.93 3.11 -13.30
C VAL A 90 9.77 1.87 -13.57
N ALA A 91 10.99 2.08 -14.07
CA ALA A 91 11.95 1.01 -14.33
C ALA A 91 12.24 0.20 -13.05
N GLY A 92 12.25 -1.12 -13.17
CA GLY A 92 12.54 -2.05 -12.07
C GLY A 92 11.40 -2.20 -11.05
N HIS A 93 10.21 -1.65 -11.29
CA HIS A 93 9.08 -1.82 -10.37
C HIS A 93 8.74 -3.30 -10.14
N ASP A 94 8.66 -4.10 -11.20
CA ASP A 94 8.40 -5.54 -11.08
C ASP A 94 9.52 -6.25 -10.29
N GLU A 95 10.76 -6.11 -10.74
CA GLU A 95 11.93 -6.81 -10.21
C GLU A 95 12.22 -6.46 -8.73
N ILE A 96 12.01 -5.20 -8.35
CA ILE A 96 12.36 -4.69 -7.03
C ILE A 96 11.15 -4.73 -6.08
N CYS A 97 10.00 -4.19 -6.50
CA CYS A 97 8.84 -4.04 -5.62
C CYS A 97 7.93 -5.26 -5.67
N VAL A 98 7.51 -5.72 -6.86
CA VAL A 98 6.54 -6.83 -6.99
C VAL A 98 7.15 -8.14 -6.52
N GLN A 99 8.30 -8.53 -7.05
CA GLN A 99 8.98 -9.77 -6.65
C GLN A 99 9.40 -9.75 -5.18
N GLY A 100 9.78 -8.58 -4.65
CA GLY A 100 10.06 -8.38 -3.23
C GLY A 100 8.82 -8.58 -2.35
N ALA A 101 7.69 -7.99 -2.74
CA ALA A 101 6.42 -8.11 -2.02
C ALA A 101 5.86 -9.54 -2.10
N GLN A 102 5.98 -10.22 -3.23
CA GLN A 102 5.60 -11.63 -3.37
C GLN A 102 6.41 -12.53 -2.44
N LYS A 103 7.72 -12.30 -2.29
CA LYS A 103 8.53 -12.99 -1.26
C LYS A 103 8.06 -12.67 0.16
N PHE A 104 7.56 -11.47 0.39
CA PHE A 104 7.04 -11.04 1.69
C PHE A 104 5.63 -11.60 1.99
N SER A 105 4.86 -11.99 0.95
CA SER A 105 3.49 -12.51 1.08
C SER A 105 3.38 -13.74 2.00
N SER A 106 4.43 -14.56 2.10
CA SER A 106 4.44 -15.74 2.97
C SER A 106 4.19 -15.42 4.45
N PHE A 107 4.55 -14.20 4.89
CA PHE A 107 4.28 -13.75 6.25
C PHE A 107 2.80 -13.44 6.50
N PHE A 108 2.02 -13.18 5.45
CA PHE A 108 0.61 -12.77 5.54
C PHE A 108 -0.37 -13.94 5.38
N ALA A 109 0.09 -15.17 5.18
CA ALA A 109 -0.76 -16.34 4.91
C ALA A 109 -1.88 -16.56 5.95
N ASN A 110 -1.64 -16.17 7.20
CA ASN A 110 -2.61 -16.26 8.30
C ASN A 110 -3.06 -14.89 8.83
N ALA A 111 -2.64 -13.80 8.19
CA ALA A 111 -3.03 -12.46 8.60
C ALA A 111 -4.49 -12.21 8.25
N LYS A 112 -5.22 -11.58 9.17
CA LYS A 112 -6.58 -11.13 8.94
C LYS A 112 -6.57 -9.64 8.64
N GLN A 113 -7.44 -9.24 7.72
CA GLN A 113 -7.71 -7.83 7.42
C GLN A 113 -8.67 -7.24 8.47
N GLU A 114 -9.66 -8.03 8.92
CA GLU A 114 -10.61 -7.70 9.98
C GLU A 114 -10.82 -8.91 10.92
#